data_AF-A0A927C4Q5-F1
#
_entry.id   AF-A0A927C4Q5-F1
#
_cell.length_a   1.000
_cell.length_b   1.000
_cell.length_c   1.000
_cell.angle_alpha   90.00
_cell.angle_beta   90.00
_cell.angle_gamma   90.00
#
_symmetry.space_group_name_H-M   'P 1'
#
loop_
_entity.id
_entity.type
_entity.pdbx_description
1 polymer ?
#
loop_
_entity_poly.entity_id
_entity_poly.type
_entity_poly.pdbx_seq_one_letter_code
_entity_poly.pdbx_strand_id
1 'polypeptide(L)'
;MGRFFCLGFFAVKDGMGKVIKSLAVFLIVIVAGSASAAEQAMSMEHIAQSRAWQTLLHMPRSGGPSYIRDPRFFLAENGSVDPFAELQATLAAFKEQPELACFYPARRQFLQQAGLMSGTAEPVCEEFDSWRSKLDVQRMVLVLASSYLNSPSSMYGHTFLRLDPAGERSASPYLSYALNFGARIPAGENGLLYAYKGIFGGYPGVFSLQPYYEKIQEYTRLENRDMWEYELDLN
;
A
#
# COMPACT_ATOMS: atom_id res chain seq x y z
N MET A 1 -33.46 -57.12 -69.85
CA MET A 1 -34.39 -56.27 -69.08
C MET A 1 -34.16 -56.55 -67.60
N GLY A 2 -33.67 -55.53 -66.88
CA GLY A 2 -32.97 -55.68 -65.60
C GLY A 2 -33.86 -55.81 -64.38
N ARG A 3 -33.34 -56.53 -63.38
CA ARG A 3 -33.83 -56.61 -62.00
C ARG A 3 -33.58 -55.29 -61.26
N PHE A 4 -34.55 -54.84 -60.48
CA PHE A 4 -34.35 -53.86 -59.41
C PHE A 4 -34.87 -54.42 -58.08
N PHE A 5 -33.94 -54.55 -57.14
CA PHE A 5 -34.15 -54.72 -55.71
C PHE A 5 -33.91 -53.33 -55.10
N CYS A 6 -34.78 -52.82 -54.22
CA CYS A 6 -34.39 -51.76 -53.31
C CYS A 6 -35.17 -51.87 -52.00
N LEU A 7 -34.41 -51.86 -50.91
CA LEU A 7 -34.82 -52.04 -49.53
C LEU A 7 -35.51 -50.79 -48.98
N GLY A 8 -36.45 -51.01 -48.07
CA GLY A 8 -37.06 -49.96 -47.25
C GLY A 8 -36.05 -49.29 -46.31
N PHE A 9 -36.01 -47.97 -46.33
CA PHE A 9 -35.35 -47.15 -45.33
C PHE A 9 -36.27 -46.99 -44.12
N PHE A 10 -35.87 -47.58 -42.98
CA PHE A 10 -36.42 -47.23 -41.67
C PHE A 10 -35.80 -45.90 -41.20
N ALA A 11 -36.66 -44.96 -40.81
CA ALA A 11 -36.27 -43.72 -40.16
C ALA A 11 -35.81 -44.01 -38.71
N VAL A 12 -34.59 -43.56 -38.37
CA VAL A 12 -34.18 -43.34 -36.98
C VAL A 12 -33.80 -41.86 -36.86
N LYS A 13 -34.75 -41.07 -36.38
CA LYS A 13 -34.61 -39.65 -36.01
C LYS A 13 -34.95 -39.61 -34.52
N ASP A 14 -33.99 -39.22 -33.67
CA ASP A 14 -34.21 -38.63 -32.31
C ASP A 14 -33.01 -38.72 -31.31
N GLY A 15 -31.78 -38.95 -31.75
CA GLY A 15 -30.59 -38.93 -30.86
C GLY A 15 -29.74 -37.65 -30.88
N MET A 16 -29.63 -36.99 -32.04
CA MET A 16 -28.49 -36.09 -32.33
C MET A 16 -28.74 -34.60 -32.02
N GLY A 17 -30.01 -34.17 -31.94
CA GLY A 17 -30.37 -32.77 -31.68
C GLY A 17 -30.16 -32.30 -30.24
N LYS A 18 -30.19 -33.24 -29.26
CA LYS A 18 -29.91 -32.92 -27.85
C LYS A 18 -28.41 -32.72 -27.59
N VAL A 19 -27.56 -33.51 -28.25
CA VAL A 19 -26.10 -33.42 -28.09
C VAL A 19 -25.56 -32.11 -28.68
N ILE A 20 -26.07 -31.68 -29.85
CA ILE A 20 -25.67 -30.42 -30.48
C ILE A 20 -26.15 -29.21 -29.67
N LYS A 21 -27.36 -29.25 -29.10
CA LYS A 21 -27.86 -28.19 -28.20
C LYS A 21 -27.07 -28.14 -26.89
N SER A 22 -26.72 -29.27 -26.29
CA SER A 22 -25.86 -29.31 -25.10
C SER A 22 -24.44 -28.83 -25.39
N LEU A 23 -23.85 -29.18 -26.54
CA LEU A 23 -22.53 -28.67 -26.94
C LEU A 23 -22.56 -27.15 -27.16
N ALA A 24 -23.60 -26.62 -27.81
CA ALA A 24 -23.75 -25.19 -28.04
C ALA A 24 -23.94 -24.41 -26.72
N VAL A 25 -24.72 -24.95 -25.77
CA VAL A 25 -24.89 -24.34 -24.44
C VAL A 25 -23.58 -24.39 -23.65
N PHE A 26 -22.83 -25.49 -23.69
CA PHE A 26 -21.54 -25.60 -23.02
C PHE A 26 -20.49 -24.63 -23.62
N LEU A 27 -20.49 -24.47 -24.94
CA LEU A 27 -19.62 -23.51 -25.63
C LEU A 27 -19.96 -22.06 -25.24
N ILE A 28 -21.25 -21.72 -25.16
CA ILE A 28 -21.72 -20.37 -24.78
C ILE A 28 -21.36 -20.04 -23.33
N VAL A 29 -21.48 -20.99 -22.41
CA VAL A 29 -21.11 -20.80 -20.99
C VAL A 29 -19.59 -20.60 -20.82
N ILE A 30 -18.76 -21.34 -21.56
CA ILE A 30 -17.29 -21.17 -21.55
C ILE A 30 -16.89 -19.80 -22.12
N VAL A 31 -17.52 -19.35 -23.22
CA VAL A 31 -17.21 -18.05 -23.84
C VAL A 31 -17.63 -16.90 -22.94
N ALA A 32 -18.80 -16.99 -22.27
CA ALA A 32 -19.27 -15.96 -21.35
C ALA A 32 -18.39 -15.83 -20.08
N GLY A 33 -17.92 -16.95 -19.52
CA GLY A 33 -17.01 -16.94 -18.38
C GLY A 33 -15.63 -16.33 -18.70
N SER A 34 -15.11 -16.61 -19.90
CA SER A 34 -13.83 -16.07 -20.38
C SER A 34 -13.85 -14.55 -20.56
N ALA A 35 -14.97 -14.01 -21.07
CA ALA A 35 -15.11 -12.57 -21.32
C ALA A 35 -15.12 -11.76 -20.02
N SER A 36 -15.85 -12.23 -18.99
CA SER A 36 -15.92 -11.55 -17.69
C SER A 36 -14.59 -11.57 -16.94
N ALA A 37 -13.86 -12.70 -16.98
CA ALA A 37 -12.53 -12.78 -16.35
C ALA A 37 -11.50 -11.85 -17.03
N ALA A 38 -11.55 -11.74 -18.36
CA ALA A 38 -10.66 -10.85 -19.12
C ALA A 38 -10.95 -9.36 -18.85
N GLU A 39 -12.23 -8.98 -18.76
CA GLU A 39 -12.64 -7.61 -18.44
C GLU A 39 -12.23 -7.21 -17.01
N GLN A 40 -12.43 -8.10 -16.04
CA GLN A 40 -11.97 -7.88 -14.67
C GLN A 40 -10.45 -7.73 -14.59
N ALA A 41 -9.70 -8.60 -15.28
CA ALA A 41 -8.24 -8.52 -15.33
C ALA A 41 -7.74 -7.21 -15.96
N MET A 42 -8.37 -6.75 -17.04
CA MET A 42 -8.07 -5.47 -17.68
C MET A 42 -8.36 -4.28 -16.75
N SER A 43 -9.42 -4.35 -15.95
CA SER A 43 -9.73 -3.32 -14.94
C SER A 43 -8.68 -3.29 -13.81
N MET A 44 -8.21 -4.46 -13.37
CA MET A 44 -7.22 -4.57 -12.31
C MET A 44 -5.85 -4.09 -12.76
N GLU A 45 -5.45 -4.39 -14.00
CA GLU A 45 -4.22 -3.86 -14.59
C GLU A 45 -4.26 -2.33 -14.63
N HIS A 46 -5.39 -1.75 -15.06
CA HIS A 46 -5.56 -0.29 -15.06
C HIS A 46 -5.44 0.31 -13.65
N ILE A 47 -6.04 -0.32 -12.64
CA ILE A 47 -5.94 0.10 -11.24
C ILE A 47 -4.50 -0.05 -10.72
N ALA A 48 -3.80 -1.13 -11.06
CA ALA A 48 -2.42 -1.35 -10.67
C ALA A 48 -1.47 -0.31 -11.27
N GLN A 49 -1.73 0.13 -12.50
CA GLN A 49 -0.96 1.20 -13.15
C GLN A 49 -1.38 2.60 -12.71
N SER A 50 -2.44 2.73 -11.90
CA SER A 50 -2.88 4.02 -11.40
C SER A 50 -1.84 4.66 -10.47
N ARG A 51 -1.74 5.99 -10.51
CA ARG A 51 -0.80 6.71 -9.64
C ARG A 51 -1.12 6.53 -8.16
N ALA A 52 -2.40 6.39 -7.81
CA ALA A 52 -2.82 6.19 -6.44
C ALA A 52 -2.25 4.89 -5.87
N TRP A 53 -2.42 3.77 -6.58
CA TRP A 53 -1.88 2.48 -6.17
C TRP A 53 -0.35 2.48 -6.08
N GLN A 54 0.34 2.96 -7.12
CA GLN A 54 1.79 3.06 -7.12
C GLN A 54 2.34 3.95 -6.00
N THR A 55 1.59 4.98 -5.58
CA THR A 55 1.98 5.82 -4.42
C THR A 55 1.91 5.04 -3.11
N LEU A 56 0.87 4.21 -2.92
CA LEU A 56 0.76 3.32 -1.75
C LEU A 56 1.88 2.28 -1.71
N LEU A 57 2.47 1.94 -2.86
CA LEU A 57 3.64 1.09 -2.96
C LEU A 57 4.96 1.86 -2.90
N HIS A 58 4.94 3.19 -2.70
CA HIS A 58 6.11 4.06 -2.72
C HIS A 58 6.96 3.95 -3.98
N MET A 59 6.32 3.77 -5.14
CA MET A 59 7.01 3.72 -6.42
C MET A 59 7.30 5.12 -6.98
N PRO A 60 8.50 5.35 -7.55
CA PRO A 60 8.88 6.60 -8.19
C PRO A 60 7.93 6.98 -9.31
N ARG A 61 7.65 8.28 -9.46
CA ARG A 61 6.88 8.79 -10.62
C ARG A 61 7.58 8.56 -11.96
N SER A 62 8.92 8.50 -11.94
CA SER A 62 9.75 8.22 -13.12
C SER A 62 9.72 6.75 -13.55
N GLY A 63 9.03 5.88 -12.80
CA GLY A 63 9.16 4.43 -12.92
C GLY A 63 10.37 3.87 -12.18
N GLY A 64 10.36 2.56 -11.95
CA GLY A 64 11.37 1.83 -11.19
C GLY A 64 10.80 1.15 -9.93
N PRO A 65 11.65 0.43 -9.18
CA PRO A 65 11.25 -0.24 -7.95
C PRO A 65 10.78 0.74 -6.88
N SER A 66 10.00 0.24 -5.93
CA SER A 66 9.65 0.93 -4.70
C SER A 66 10.88 1.43 -3.94
N TYR A 67 10.74 2.58 -3.28
CA TYR A 67 11.73 3.06 -2.30
C TYR A 67 11.80 2.18 -1.05
N ILE A 68 10.77 1.37 -0.76
CA ILE A 68 10.75 0.46 0.38
C ILE A 68 11.58 -0.79 0.05
N ARG A 69 12.58 -1.05 0.89
CA ARG A 69 13.48 -2.22 0.75
C ARG A 69 13.16 -3.36 1.72
N ASP A 70 12.20 -3.17 2.63
CA ASP A 70 11.81 -4.22 3.57
C ASP A 70 10.87 -5.21 2.86
N PRO A 71 11.26 -6.49 2.69
CA PRO A 71 10.42 -7.47 1.99
C PRO A 71 9.10 -7.71 2.72
N ARG A 72 9.02 -7.47 4.03
CA ARG A 72 7.78 -7.64 4.83
C ARG A 72 6.69 -6.62 4.48
N PHE A 73 7.03 -5.56 3.74
CA PHE A 73 6.05 -4.58 3.26
C PHE A 73 5.21 -5.11 2.10
N PHE A 74 5.75 -6.03 1.29
CA PHE A 74 5.10 -6.56 0.10
C PHE A 74 4.47 -7.92 0.39
N LEU A 75 3.30 -8.15 -0.20
CA LEU A 75 2.59 -9.43 -0.12
C LEU A 75 2.97 -10.34 -1.29
N ALA A 76 3.37 -9.77 -2.44
CA ALA A 76 3.97 -10.48 -3.55
C ALA A 76 5.51 -10.49 -3.46
N GLU A 77 6.13 -11.59 -3.87
CA GLU A 77 7.59 -11.72 -3.91
C GLU A 77 8.27 -10.65 -4.78
N ASN A 78 7.64 -10.29 -5.91
CA ASN A 78 8.09 -9.23 -6.82
C ASN A 78 7.31 -7.91 -6.66
N GLY A 79 6.55 -7.73 -5.57
CA GLY A 79 5.67 -6.58 -5.39
C GLY A 79 6.36 -5.21 -5.34
N SER A 80 7.67 -5.20 -5.09
CA SER A 80 8.49 -3.98 -5.14
C SER A 80 8.73 -3.45 -6.55
N VAL A 81 8.59 -4.28 -7.58
CA VAL A 81 8.81 -3.91 -9.00
C VAL A 81 7.56 -4.12 -9.86
N ASP A 82 6.62 -4.94 -9.39
CA ASP A 82 5.42 -5.30 -10.12
C ASP A 82 4.17 -4.87 -9.32
N PRO A 83 3.59 -3.69 -9.61
CA PRO A 83 2.42 -3.20 -8.90
C PRO A 83 1.18 -4.06 -9.13
N PHE A 84 1.10 -4.77 -10.27
CA PHE A 84 -0.03 -5.64 -10.57
C PHE A 84 0.03 -6.93 -9.77
N ALA A 85 1.21 -7.57 -9.71
CA ALA A 85 1.42 -8.74 -8.85
C ALA A 85 1.11 -8.42 -7.38
N GLU A 86 1.54 -7.25 -6.89
CA GLU A 86 1.25 -6.80 -5.51
C GLU A 86 -0.25 -6.57 -5.29
N LEU A 87 -0.97 -6.01 -6.27
CA LEU A 87 -2.42 -5.82 -6.21
C LEU A 87 -3.15 -7.16 -6.09
N GLN A 88 -2.78 -8.12 -6.95
CA GLN A 88 -3.35 -9.47 -6.93
C GLN A 88 -3.09 -10.18 -5.59
N ALA A 89 -1.84 -10.15 -5.12
CA ALA A 89 -1.47 -10.74 -3.84
C ALA A 89 -2.21 -10.07 -2.67
N THR A 90 -2.39 -8.74 -2.71
CA THR A 90 -3.14 -8.00 -1.68
C THR A 90 -4.60 -8.46 -1.63
N LEU A 91 -5.29 -8.56 -2.77
CA LEU A 91 -6.68 -9.00 -2.81
C LEU A 91 -6.85 -10.45 -2.37
N ALA A 92 -5.96 -11.34 -2.81
CA ALA A 92 -5.96 -12.73 -2.39
C ALA A 92 -5.74 -12.86 -0.88
N ALA A 93 -4.72 -12.17 -0.35
CA ALA A 93 -4.39 -12.19 1.07
C ALA A 93 -5.53 -11.65 1.93
N PHE A 94 -6.17 -10.53 1.55
CA PHE A 94 -7.29 -9.98 2.32
C PHE A 94 -8.51 -10.89 2.29
N LYS A 95 -8.73 -11.63 1.20
CA LYS A 95 -9.84 -12.58 1.11
C LYS A 95 -9.61 -13.82 1.98
N GLU A 96 -8.37 -14.31 2.03
CA GLU A 96 -7.99 -15.48 2.82
C GLU A 96 -7.87 -15.15 4.32
N GLN A 97 -7.28 -13.99 4.62
CA GLN A 97 -6.95 -13.50 5.97
C GLN A 97 -7.37 -12.02 6.08
N PRO A 98 -8.66 -11.73 6.30
CA PRO A 98 -9.18 -10.37 6.38
C PRO A 98 -8.43 -9.45 7.36
N GLU A 99 -7.93 -9.99 8.47
CA GLU A 99 -7.14 -9.29 9.48
C GLU A 99 -5.87 -8.63 8.92
N LEU A 100 -5.31 -9.13 7.81
CA LEU A 100 -4.16 -8.50 7.15
C LEU A 100 -4.50 -7.09 6.66
N ALA A 101 -5.76 -6.82 6.32
CA ALA A 101 -6.17 -5.49 5.88
C ALA A 101 -6.01 -4.42 6.99
N CYS A 102 -5.95 -4.82 8.26
CA CYS A 102 -5.68 -3.92 9.38
C CYS A 102 -4.22 -3.41 9.41
N PHE A 103 -3.27 -4.17 8.86
CA PHE A 103 -1.87 -3.74 8.73
C PHE A 103 -1.64 -2.82 7.51
N TYR A 104 -2.59 -2.81 6.58
CA TYR A 104 -2.53 -2.01 5.36
C TYR A 104 -3.75 -1.09 5.21
N PRO A 105 -4.03 -0.20 6.19
CA PRO A 105 -5.28 0.55 6.25
C PRO A 105 -5.50 1.41 5.00
N ALA A 106 -4.44 2.02 4.46
CA ALA A 106 -4.52 2.84 3.25
C ALA A 106 -4.78 2.00 1.98
N ARG A 107 -4.21 0.79 1.89
CA ARG A 107 -4.50 -0.13 0.77
C ARG A 107 -5.94 -0.64 0.87
N ARG A 108 -6.39 -1.04 2.07
CA ARG A 108 -7.78 -1.44 2.31
C ARG A 108 -8.76 -0.35 1.86
N GLN A 109 -8.56 0.88 2.32
CA GLN A 109 -9.42 2.01 1.96
C GLN A 109 -9.45 2.24 0.44
N PHE A 110 -8.28 2.25 -0.22
CA PHE A 110 -8.19 2.42 -1.67
C PHE A 110 -8.93 1.31 -2.43
N LEU A 111 -8.76 0.05 -2.03
CA LEU A 111 -9.41 -1.09 -2.70
C LEU A 111 -10.92 -1.13 -2.45
N GLN A 112 -11.38 -0.71 -1.28
CA GLN A 112 -12.81 -0.51 -0.99
C GLN A 112 -13.41 0.55 -1.93
N GLN A 113 -12.73 1.70 -2.08
CA GLN A 113 -13.17 2.78 -2.98
C GLN A 113 -13.15 2.36 -4.45
N ALA A 114 -12.19 1.51 -4.84
CA ALA A 114 -12.11 0.94 -6.18
C ALA A 114 -13.12 -0.19 -6.44
N GLY A 115 -13.92 -0.60 -5.45
CA GLY A 115 -14.92 -1.67 -5.59
C GLY A 115 -14.33 -3.09 -5.65
N LEU A 116 -13.04 -3.26 -5.37
CA LEU A 116 -12.33 -4.55 -5.48
C LEU A 116 -12.43 -5.42 -4.22
N MET A 117 -13.05 -4.92 -3.16
CA MET A 117 -13.20 -5.63 -1.87
C MET A 117 -14.51 -6.44 -1.77
N SER A 118 -15.22 -6.62 -2.88
CA SER A 118 -16.46 -7.39 -2.92
C SER A 118 -16.22 -8.86 -2.55
N GLY A 119 -16.88 -9.32 -1.48
CA GLY A 119 -16.74 -10.70 -0.98
C GLY A 119 -15.57 -10.91 -0.01
N THR A 120 -14.84 -9.86 0.34
CA THR A 120 -13.91 -9.87 1.48
C THR A 120 -14.69 -9.54 2.76
N ALA A 121 -14.49 -10.32 3.82
CA ALA A 121 -15.09 -10.00 5.11
C ALA A 121 -14.46 -8.74 5.69
N GLU A 122 -15.25 -7.89 6.37
CA GLU A 122 -14.71 -6.71 7.03
C GLU A 122 -14.04 -7.13 8.35
N PRO A 123 -12.72 -6.92 8.52
CA PRO A 123 -12.03 -7.28 9.75
C PRO A 123 -12.33 -6.29 10.87
N VAL A 124 -12.24 -6.76 12.12
CA VAL A 124 -12.22 -5.89 13.30
C VAL A 124 -10.77 -5.54 13.60
N CYS A 125 -10.42 -4.25 13.56
CA CYS A 125 -9.04 -3.77 13.68
C CYS A 125 -8.77 -3.09 15.04
N GLU A 126 -9.06 -3.78 16.15
CA GLU A 126 -9.03 -3.17 17.50
C GLU A 126 -7.70 -2.49 17.85
N GLU A 127 -6.57 -3.14 17.53
CA GLU A 127 -5.24 -2.57 17.80
C GLU A 127 -4.99 -1.29 16.99
N PHE A 128 -5.36 -1.30 15.70
CA PHE A 128 -5.23 -0.14 14.83
C PHE A 128 -6.14 1.00 15.29
N ASP A 129 -7.39 0.70 15.64
CA ASP A 129 -8.37 1.70 16.09
C ASP A 129 -7.96 2.29 17.46
N SER A 130 -7.45 1.46 18.37
CA SER A 130 -6.87 1.89 19.65
C SER A 130 -5.65 2.77 19.46
N TRP A 131 -4.74 2.40 18.55
CA TRP A 131 -3.58 3.23 18.23
C TRP A 131 -3.97 4.56 17.60
N ARG A 132 -4.90 4.55 16.63
CA ARG A 132 -5.35 5.74 15.91
C ARG A 132 -6.11 6.71 16.81
N SER A 133 -6.96 6.20 17.71
CA SER A 133 -7.68 7.01 18.70
C SER A 133 -6.78 7.64 19.76
N LYS A 134 -5.64 7.02 20.11
CA LYS A 134 -4.67 7.65 21.01
C LYS A 134 -3.97 8.85 20.39
N LEU A 135 -3.66 8.74 19.09
CA LEU A 135 -3.09 9.83 18.30
C LEU A 135 -4.09 10.97 18.09
N ASP A 136 -5.36 10.63 17.79
CA ASP A 136 -6.48 11.57 17.66
C ASP A 136 -6.16 12.79 16.79
N VAL A 137 -5.45 12.58 15.67
CA VAL A 137 -4.83 13.66 14.89
C VAL A 137 -5.91 14.53 14.26
N GLN A 138 -5.95 15.80 14.65
CA GLN A 138 -6.85 16.80 14.06
C GLN A 138 -6.09 17.81 13.18
N ARG A 139 -4.83 18.11 13.52
CA ARG A 139 -3.99 19.03 12.75
C ARG A 139 -2.61 18.43 12.51
N MET A 140 -2.02 18.79 11.38
CA MET A 140 -0.66 18.40 11.02
C MET A 140 0.16 19.65 10.75
N VAL A 141 1.35 19.71 11.33
CA VAL A 141 2.27 20.84 11.20
C VAL A 141 3.57 20.33 10.62
N LEU A 142 4.03 20.93 9.53
CA LEU A 142 5.38 20.72 9.02
C LEU A 142 6.36 21.51 9.87
N VAL A 143 7.33 20.82 10.45
CA VAL A 143 8.38 21.41 11.26
C VAL A 143 9.72 21.27 10.54
N LEU A 144 10.47 22.37 10.47
CA LEU A 144 11.85 22.40 10.00
C LEU A 144 12.78 22.75 11.16
N ALA A 145 13.72 21.87 11.48
CA ALA A 145 14.83 22.19 12.37
C ALA A 145 16.03 22.69 11.55
N SER A 146 16.56 23.86 11.89
CA SER A 146 17.69 24.51 11.20
C SER A 146 18.97 23.68 11.21
N SER A 147 20.01 23.99 10.43
CA SER A 147 21.21 23.14 10.32
C SER A 147 21.93 22.88 11.65
N TYR A 148 22.50 21.68 11.80
CA TYR A 148 23.36 21.31 12.94
C TYR A 148 24.68 20.69 12.48
N LEU A 149 25.75 21.48 12.51
CA LEU A 149 27.06 21.11 11.94
C LEU A 149 27.76 19.97 12.68
N ASN A 150 27.43 19.74 13.96
CA ASN A 150 28.06 18.69 14.76
C ASN A 150 27.54 17.28 14.41
N SER A 151 26.57 17.17 13.51
CA SER A 151 26.06 15.89 13.02
C SER A 151 25.88 15.92 11.50
N PRO A 152 26.66 15.12 10.73
CA PRO A 152 26.53 15.02 9.27
C PRO A 152 25.10 14.74 8.79
N SER A 153 24.34 13.95 9.56
CA SER A 153 22.94 13.62 9.24
C SER A 153 21.95 14.77 9.46
N SER A 154 22.34 15.82 10.19
CA SER A 154 21.52 17.01 10.49
C SER A 154 22.13 18.31 9.97
N MET A 155 23.26 18.22 9.25
CA MET A 155 24.04 19.37 8.79
C MET A 155 23.24 20.30 7.86
N TYR A 156 22.28 19.78 7.11
CA TYR A 156 21.42 20.55 6.21
C TYR A 156 20.05 20.88 6.82
N GLY A 157 19.87 20.64 8.11
CA GLY A 157 18.56 20.65 8.73
C GLY A 157 17.77 19.39 8.39
N HIS A 158 16.59 19.26 8.95
CA HIS A 158 15.66 18.21 8.56
C HIS A 158 14.23 18.66 8.81
N THR A 159 13.33 18.07 8.04
CA THR A 159 11.88 18.27 8.20
C THR A 159 11.26 17.05 8.86
N PHE A 160 10.23 17.30 9.65
CA PHE A 160 9.40 16.27 10.25
C PHE A 160 7.98 16.81 10.44
N LEU A 161 7.05 15.92 10.76
CA LEU A 161 5.65 16.29 10.96
C LEU A 161 5.32 16.27 12.44
N ARG A 162 4.67 17.32 12.94
CA ARG A 162 4.00 17.30 14.23
C ARG A 162 2.52 17.00 14.01
N LEU A 163 2.01 16.04 14.77
CA LEU A 163 0.63 15.58 14.76
C LEU A 163 -0.02 16.06 16.06
N ASP A 164 -0.95 17.01 15.93
CA ASP A 164 -1.64 17.60 17.07
C ASP A 164 -2.97 16.85 17.32
N PRO A 165 -3.20 16.39 18.56
CA PRO A 165 -4.45 15.71 18.93
C PRO A 165 -5.64 16.68 18.94
N ALA A 166 -6.86 16.17 18.96
CA ALA A 166 -8.07 16.99 19.04
C ALA A 166 -8.33 17.59 20.44
N GLY A 167 -9.26 18.55 20.49
CA GLY A 167 -9.80 19.10 21.73
C GLY A 167 -8.79 19.89 22.57
N GLU A 168 -8.92 19.86 23.90
CA GLU A 168 -8.05 20.63 24.82
C GLU A 168 -6.58 20.22 24.75
N ARG A 169 -6.29 18.97 24.34
CA ARG A 169 -4.91 18.50 24.15
C ARG A 169 -4.20 19.25 23.03
N SER A 170 -4.93 19.79 22.05
CA SER A 170 -4.41 20.62 20.97
C SER A 170 -3.83 21.96 21.44
N ALA A 171 -4.17 22.41 22.66
CA ALA A 171 -3.74 23.68 23.22
C ALA A 171 -2.26 23.68 23.64
N SER A 172 -1.64 22.49 23.76
CA SER A 172 -0.26 22.33 24.18
C SER A 172 0.53 21.45 23.22
N PRO A 173 1.57 21.98 22.55
CA PRO A 173 2.45 21.18 21.69
C PRO A 173 3.12 20.02 22.44
N TYR A 174 3.26 20.10 23.76
CA TYR A 174 3.86 19.03 24.58
C TYR A 174 3.07 17.71 24.54
N LEU A 175 1.78 17.76 24.19
CA LEU A 175 0.91 16.60 24.07
C LEU A 175 0.79 16.05 22.64
N SER A 176 1.51 16.68 21.70
CA SER A 176 1.58 16.29 20.30
C SER A 176 2.62 15.19 20.06
N TYR A 177 2.54 14.55 18.89
CA TYR A 177 3.52 13.56 18.44
C TYR A 177 4.36 14.11 17.30
N ALA A 178 5.64 13.73 17.24
CA ALA A 178 6.55 13.99 16.14
C ALA A 178 6.73 12.71 15.30
N LEU A 179 6.35 12.78 14.03
CA LEU A 179 6.64 11.77 13.02
C LEU A 179 7.88 12.22 12.23
N ASN A 180 8.98 11.50 12.44
CA ASN A 180 10.27 11.78 11.84
C ASN A 180 10.63 10.70 10.83
N PHE A 181 11.45 11.04 9.85
CA PHE A 181 12.12 10.09 8.98
C PHE A 181 13.63 10.32 9.07
N GLY A 182 14.39 9.29 9.39
CA GLY A 182 15.83 9.44 9.63
C GLY A 182 16.61 8.14 9.50
N ALA A 183 17.93 8.29 9.52
CA ALA A 183 18.86 7.17 9.49
C ALA A 183 18.88 6.42 10.84
N ARG A 184 18.72 5.10 10.81
CA ARG A 184 18.93 4.26 12.00
C ARG A 184 20.41 3.91 12.13
N ILE A 185 21.07 4.49 13.14
CA ILE A 185 22.49 4.30 13.43
C ILE A 185 22.65 3.21 14.50
N PRO A 186 23.37 2.11 14.22
CA PRO A 186 23.74 1.10 15.23
C PRO A 186 24.55 1.69 16.40
N ALA A 187 24.38 1.12 17.60
CA ALA A 187 25.18 1.49 18.75
C ALA A 187 26.67 1.16 18.53
N GLY A 188 27.57 2.06 18.95
CA GLY A 188 29.02 1.86 18.87
C GLY A 188 29.61 2.04 17.48
N GLU A 189 28.92 2.69 16.54
CA GLU A 189 29.47 2.88 15.21
C GLU A 189 30.65 3.84 15.17
N ASN A 190 31.66 3.50 14.37
CA ASN A 190 32.87 4.29 14.19
C ASN A 190 32.57 5.65 13.54
N GLY A 191 33.12 6.74 14.08
CA GLY A 191 32.88 8.10 13.60
C GLY A 191 33.23 8.34 12.11
N LEU A 192 34.26 7.70 11.58
CA LEU A 192 34.61 7.79 10.15
C LEU A 192 33.59 7.05 9.27
N LEU A 193 33.16 5.87 9.71
CA LEU A 193 32.13 5.10 9.01
C LEU A 193 30.78 5.82 9.04
N TYR A 194 30.47 6.47 10.16
CA TYR A 194 29.30 7.32 10.30
C TYR A 194 29.31 8.50 9.34
N ALA A 195 30.43 9.24 9.24
CA ALA A 195 30.55 10.33 8.28
C ALA A 195 30.39 9.85 6.83
N TYR A 196 31.05 8.75 6.46
CA TYR A 196 30.96 8.18 5.12
C TYR A 196 29.53 7.72 4.77
N LYS A 197 28.92 6.88 5.61
CA LYS A 197 27.55 6.39 5.38
C LYS A 197 26.50 7.51 5.47
N GLY A 198 26.75 8.55 6.27
CA GLY A 198 25.91 9.73 6.36
C GLY A 198 25.89 10.55 5.07
N ILE A 199 27.04 10.70 4.40
CA ILE A 199 27.15 11.45 3.14
C ILE A 199 26.64 10.62 1.95
N PHE A 200 26.99 9.34 1.88
CA PHE A 200 26.72 8.51 0.69
C PHE A 200 25.45 7.64 0.79
N GLY A 201 24.69 7.73 1.88
CA GLY A 201 23.41 7.01 2.02
C GLY A 201 23.56 5.51 2.30
N GLY A 202 24.26 5.17 3.39
CA GLY A 202 24.50 3.79 3.81
C GLY A 202 23.60 3.28 4.95
N TYR A 203 22.73 4.14 5.49
CA TYR A 203 21.88 3.80 6.63
C TYR A 203 20.45 3.43 6.22
N PRO A 204 19.82 2.46 6.91
CA PRO A 204 18.39 2.24 6.78
C PRO A 204 17.63 3.50 7.20
N GLY A 205 16.84 4.06 6.29
CA GLY A 205 15.87 5.10 6.61
C GLY A 205 14.65 4.49 7.29
N VAL A 206 14.26 5.04 8.43
CA VAL A 206 13.11 4.57 9.22
C VAL A 206 12.23 5.74 9.62
N PHE A 207 10.93 5.49 9.69
CA PHE A 207 10.01 6.39 10.35
C PHE A 207 10.01 6.13 11.86
N SER A 208 10.01 7.18 12.66
CA SER A 208 9.84 7.11 14.10
C SER A 208 8.76 8.07 14.56
N LEU A 209 7.91 7.59 15.47
CA LEU A 209 6.87 8.37 16.11
C LEU A 209 7.20 8.48 17.59
N GLN A 210 7.33 9.70 18.09
CA GLN A 210 7.72 9.97 19.49
C GLN A 210 6.99 11.21 20.02
N PRO A 211 6.88 11.39 21.35
CA PRO A 211 6.32 12.61 21.90
C PRO A 211 7.09 13.86 21.43
N TYR A 212 6.36 14.92 21.04
CA TYR A 212 6.97 16.13 20.49
C TYR A 212 7.84 16.88 21.51
N TYR A 213 7.53 16.78 22.81
CA TYR A 213 8.34 17.39 23.86
C TYR A 213 9.80 16.89 23.86
N GLU A 214 10.03 15.64 23.47
CA GLU A 214 11.39 15.07 23.38
C GLU A 214 12.17 15.76 22.26
N LYS A 215 11.50 16.07 21.13
CA LYS A 215 12.12 16.84 20.03
C LYS A 215 12.39 18.29 20.39
N ILE A 216 11.51 18.93 21.17
CA ILE A 216 11.79 20.27 21.70
C ILE A 216 13.03 20.25 22.61
N GLN A 217 13.14 19.25 23.49
CA GLN A 217 14.31 19.12 24.36
C GLN A 217 15.59 18.86 23.55
N GLU A 218 15.55 17.94 22.59
CA GLU A 218 16.68 17.62 21.71
C GLU A 218 17.12 18.85 20.91
N TYR A 219 16.23 19.43 20.11
CA TYR A 219 16.63 20.45 19.14
C TYR A 219 16.80 21.83 19.74
N THR A 220 15.90 22.27 20.62
CA THR A 220 16.01 23.62 21.20
C THR A 220 16.96 23.66 22.38
N ARG A 221 17.00 22.61 23.24
CA ARG A 221 17.82 22.67 24.47
C ARG A 221 19.20 22.03 24.33
N LEU A 222 19.30 20.88 23.68
CA LEU A 222 20.60 20.18 23.56
C LEU A 222 21.39 20.68 22.35
N GLU A 223 20.73 20.89 21.21
CA GLU A 223 21.38 21.31 19.97
C GLU A 223 21.32 22.83 19.72
N ASN A 224 20.50 23.56 20.49
CA ASN A 224 20.32 25.01 20.41
C ASN A 224 19.94 25.51 19.00
N ARG A 225 18.97 24.84 18.37
CA ARG A 225 18.48 25.08 17.01
C ARG A 225 17.14 25.80 17.00
N ASP A 226 16.96 26.62 15.98
CA ASP A 226 15.67 27.19 15.63
C ASP A 226 14.77 26.15 14.98
N MET A 227 13.49 26.17 15.33
CA MET A 227 12.44 25.37 14.70
C MET A 227 11.40 26.29 14.06
N TRP A 228 11.07 25.99 12.81
CA TRP A 228 10.05 26.70 12.05
C TRP A 228 8.86 25.78 11.86
N GLU A 229 7.66 26.30 12.14
CA GLU A 229 6.42 25.54 12.11
C GLU A 229 5.48 26.10 11.05
N TYR A 230 4.89 25.22 10.25
CA TYR A 230 3.90 25.57 9.24
C TYR A 230 2.72 24.60 9.30
N GLU A 231 1.55 25.09 9.71
CA GLU A 231 0.33 24.28 9.75
C GLU A 231 -0.11 23.91 8.32
N LEU A 232 -0.34 22.62 8.09
CA LEU A 232 -0.74 22.08 6.79
C LEU A 232 -2.25 22.14 6.64
N ASP A 233 -2.69 22.65 5.50
CA ASP A 233 -4.08 22.58 5.07
C ASP A 233 -4.31 21.29 4.27
N LEU A 234 -4.97 20.32 4.89
CA LEU A 234 -5.22 18.98 4.35
C LEU A 234 -6.70 18.83 3.98
N ASN A 235 -7.17 19.68 3.06
CA ASN A 235 -8.52 19.60 2.47
C ASN A 235 -8.69 18.38 1.56
#